data_AF-B8R8R1-F1
#
_entry.id   AF-B8R8R1-F1
#
_cell.length_a   1.000
_cell.length_b   1.000
_cell.length_c   1.000
_cell.angle_alpha   90.00
_cell.angle_beta   90.00
_cell.angle_gamma   90.00
#
_symmetry.space_group_name_H-M   'P 1'
#
loop_
_entity.id
_entity.type
_entity.pdbx_description
1 polymer ?
#
loop_
_entity_poly.entity_id
_entity_poly.type
_entity_poly.pdbx_seq_one_letter_code
_entity_poly.pdbx_strand_id
1 'polypeptide(L)' 'MQNVYDDPKEQSLHKSVIESLAAELHRPIDEVRGVYEDEMVRLKTDAKVKTFLAVLAARCTRERVHGSRHG' A
#
# COMPACT_ATOMS: atom_id res chain seq x y z
N MET A 1 17.75 -7.24 -2.58
CA MET A 1 16.49 -6.98 -1.85
C MET A 1 16.61 -5.58 -1.26
N GLN A 2 16.03 -4.56 -1.90
CA GLN A 2 15.97 -3.23 -1.30
C GLN A 2 14.95 -3.29 -0.16
N ASN A 3 15.37 -2.89 1.04
CA ASN A 3 14.48 -2.84 2.19
C ASN A 3 13.49 -1.70 1.95
N VAL A 4 12.27 -2.03 1.52
CA VAL A 4 11.20 -1.06 1.19
C VAL A 4 10.82 -0.22 2.41
N TYR A 5 11.21 -0.66 3.60
CA TYR A 5 10.87 -0.06 4.88
C TYR A 5 12.11 0.60 5.50
N ASP A 6 12.04 1.92 5.67
CA ASP A 6 13.13 2.76 6.19
C ASP A 6 13.34 2.56 7.70
N ASP A 7 12.24 2.27 8.44
CA ASP A 7 12.25 2.11 9.88
C ASP A 7 11.62 0.76 10.33
N PRO A 8 12.19 0.06 11.33
CA PRO A 8 11.61 -1.17 11.87
C PRO A 8 10.24 -0.98 12.52
N LYS A 9 9.89 0.22 13.00
CA LYS A 9 8.51 0.53 13.44
C LYS A 9 7.56 0.66 12.27
N GLU A 10 8.02 1.20 11.15
CA GLU A 10 7.24 1.27 9.92
C GLU A 10 6.95 -0.14 9.38
N GLN A 11 7.90 -1.09 9.47
CA GLN A 11 7.67 -2.47 9.02
C GLN A 11 6.44 -3.13 9.66
N SER A 12 6.25 -2.95 10.97
CA SER A 12 5.09 -3.52 11.66
C SER A 12 3.79 -2.85 11.22
N LEU A 13 3.82 -1.53 10.98
CA LEU A 13 2.66 -0.79 10.48
C LEU A 13 2.29 -1.25 9.07
N HIS A 14 3.27 -1.35 8.17
CA HIS A 14 3.08 -1.82 6.80
C HIS A 14 2.52 -3.24 6.77
N LYS A 15 3.03 -4.14 7.62
CA LYS A 15 2.53 -5.50 7.73
C LYS A 15 1.06 -5.53 8.17
N SER A 16 0.68 -4.78 9.21
CA SER A 16 -0.72 -4.70 9.66
C SER A 16 -1.63 -4.08 8.60
N VAL A 17 -1.14 -3.11 7.81
CA VAL A 17 -1.89 -2.53 6.68
C VAL A 17 -2.10 -3.56 5.58
N ILE A 18 -1.06 -4.31 5.20
CA ILE A 18 -1.16 -5.39 4.18
C ILE A 18 -2.13 -6.48 4.65
N GLU A 19 -2.05 -6.90 5.92
CA GLU A 19 -2.96 -7.90 6.50
C GLU A 19 -4.41 -7.42 6.52
N SER A 20 -4.62 -6.14 6.87
CA SER A 20 -5.96 -5.53 6.85
C SER A 20 -6.51 -5.39 5.43
N LEU A 21 -5.68 -5.01 4.46
CA LEU A 21 -6.06 -4.94 3.05
C LEU A 21 -6.37 -6.33 2.46
N ALA A 22 -5.59 -7.35 2.83
CA ALA A 22 -5.87 -8.72 2.41
C ALA A 22 -7.21 -9.23 2.98
N ALA A 23 -7.49 -8.92 4.24
CA ALA A 23 -8.75 -9.23 4.88
C ALA A 23 -9.93 -8.46 4.26
N GLU A 24 -9.77 -7.17 3.95
CA GLU A 24 -10.81 -6.34 3.33
C GLU A 24 -11.11 -6.78 1.88
N LEU A 25 -10.07 -7.08 1.11
CA LEU A 25 -10.19 -7.43 -0.31
C LEU A 25 -10.49 -8.92 -0.54
N HIS A 26 -10.50 -9.75 0.52
CA HIS A 26 -10.59 -11.21 0.43
C HIS A 26 -9.53 -11.79 -0.54
N ARG A 27 -8.32 -11.22 -0.53
CA ARG A 27 -7.21 -11.61 -1.41
C ARG A 27 -6.06 -12.18 -0.60
N PRO A 28 -5.24 -13.08 -1.18
CA PRO A 28 -4.07 -13.60 -0.51
C PRO A 28 -3.08 -12.48 -0.19
N ILE A 29 -2.49 -12.56 1.01
CA ILE A 29 -1.51 -11.57 1.51
C ILE A 29 -0.34 -11.37 0.53
N ASP A 30 0.10 -12.43 -0.15
CA ASP A 30 1.21 -12.37 -1.10
C ASP A 30 0.89 -11.47 -2.33
N GLU A 31 -0.34 -11.56 -2.84
CA GLU A 31 -0.82 -10.73 -3.96
C GLU A 31 -0.95 -9.26 -3.55
N VAL A 32 -1.53 -9.02 -2.36
CA VAL A 32 -1.69 -7.66 -1.81
C VAL A 32 -0.34 -7.05 -1.46
N ARG A 33 0.59 -7.84 -0.92
CA ARG A 33 1.95 -7.41 -0.60
C ARG A 33 2.70 -6.96 -1.84
N GLY A 34 2.66 -7.74 -2.93
CA GLY A 34 3.33 -7.37 -4.18
C GLY A 34 2.83 -6.05 -4.74
N VAL A 35 1.52 -5.83 -4.74
CA VAL A 35 0.91 -4.57 -5.19
C VAL A 35 1.27 -3.41 -4.24
N TYR A 36 1.25 -3.66 -2.92
CA TYR A 36 1.62 -2.67 -1.91
C TYR A 36 3.08 -2.23 -2.02
N GLU A 37 4.00 -3.18 -2.24
CA GLU A 37 5.43 -2.91 -2.41
C GLU A 37 5.72 -2.14 -3.71
N ASP A 38 5.07 -2.48 -4.85
CA ASP A 38 5.21 -1.75 -6.11
C ASP A 38 4.74 -0.29 -6.00
N GLU A 39 3.56 -0.08 -5.39
CA GLU A 39 3.03 1.26 -5.17
C GLU A 39 3.90 2.05 -4.17
N MET A 40 4.45 1.41 -3.15
CA MET A 40 5.42 2.03 -2.23
C MET A 40 6.71 2.47 -2.94
N VAL A 41 7.23 1.68 -3.88
CA VAL A 41 8.42 2.06 -4.68
C VAL A 41 8.13 3.26 -5.57
N ARG A 42 6.97 3.29 -6.24
CA ARG A 42 6.53 4.44 -7.04
C ARG A 42 6.37 5.69 -6.18
N LEU A 43 5.71 5.55 -5.04
CA LEU A 43 5.47 6.62 -4.09
C LEU A 43 6.78 7.12 -3.45
N LYS A 44 7.76 6.26 -3.15
CA LYS A 44 9.09 6.68 -2.70
C LYS A 44 9.88 7.43 -3.77
N THR A 45 9.65 7.11 -5.05
CA THR A 45 10.30 7.77 -6.18
C THR A 45 9.75 9.18 -6.40
N ASP A 46 8.46 9.40 -6.14
CA ASP A 46 7.76 10.65 -6.44
C ASP A 46 7.56 11.57 -5.20
N ALA A 47 7.43 11.01 -4.00
CA ALA A 47 7.01 11.77 -2.81
C ALA A 47 8.16 12.17 -1.89
N LYS A 48 8.34 13.49 -1.71
CA LYS A 48 9.19 14.09 -0.66
C LYS A 48 8.64 13.97 0.76
N VAL A 49 7.42 13.46 0.97
CA VAL A 49 6.79 13.36 2.30
C VAL A 49 6.33 11.93 2.58
N LYS A 50 7.16 11.21 3.34
CA LYS A 50 7.00 9.78 3.69
C LYS A 50 5.70 9.47 4.45
N THR A 51 5.09 10.46 5.11
CA THR A 51 3.93 10.28 6.02
C THR A 51 2.57 10.19 5.30
N PHE A 52 2.47 10.63 4.05
CA PHE A 52 1.18 10.58 3.32
C PHE A 52 1.03 9.34 2.43
N LEU A 53 2.06 8.48 2.36
CA LEU A 53 2.05 7.33 1.45
C LEU A 53 0.99 6.30 1.82
N ALA A 54 0.80 6.02 3.10
CA ALA A 54 -0.24 5.08 3.54
C ALA A 54 -1.66 5.59 3.23
N VAL A 55 -1.89 6.90 3.38
CA VAL A 55 -3.19 7.53 3.10
C VAL A 55 -3.45 7.61 1.59
N LEU A 56 -2.44 7.96 0.81
CA LEU A 56 -2.51 8.02 -0.65
C LEU A 56 -2.68 6.62 -1.25
N ALA A 57 -1.94 5.62 -0.77
CA ALA A 57 -2.07 4.23 -1.20
C ALA A 57 -3.46 3.66 -0.87
N ALA A 58 -3.98 3.91 0.34
CA ALA A 58 -5.33 3.49 0.71
C ALA A 58 -6.40 4.15 -0.17
N ARG A 59 -6.23 5.45 -0.48
CA ARG A 59 -7.12 6.17 -1.38
C ARG A 59 -7.05 5.63 -2.82
N CYS A 60 -5.86 5.46 -3.36
CA CYS A 60 -5.69 4.98 -4.74
C CYS A 60 -6.18 3.53 -4.89
N THR A 61 -5.97 2.69 -3.87
CA THR A 61 -6.52 1.34 -3.81
C THR A 61 -8.05 1.38 -3.81
N ARG A 62 -8.68 2.22 -2.99
CA ARG A 62 -10.13 2.42 -3.01
C ARG A 62 -10.63 2.93 -4.36
N GLU A 63 -9.95 3.89 -4.98
CA GLU A 63 -10.34 4.43 -6.30
C GLU A 63 -10.17 3.39 -7.42
N ARG A 64 -9.15 2.51 -7.36
CA ARG A 64 -8.97 1.40 -8.29
C ARG A 64 -9.98 0.28 -8.09
N VAL A 65 -10.33 -0.02 -6.84
CA VAL A 65 -11.29 -1.07 -6.46
C VAL A 65 -12.73 -0.62 -6.69
N HIS A 66 -13.06 0.65 -6.43
CA HIS A 66 -14.39 1.22 -6.67
C HIS A 66 -14.54 1.90 -8.05
N GLY A 67 -13.46 2.00 -8.82
CA GLY A 67 -13.39 2.64 -10.14
C GLY A 67 -14.03 1.87 -11.29
N SER A 68 -15.14 1.19 -11.03
CA SER A 68 -16.13 0.83 -12.04
C SER A 68 -17.53 1.30 -11.60
N ARG A 69 -17.70 2.62 -11.46
CA ARG A 69 -18.94 3.38 -11.73
C ARG A 69 -18.57 4.87 -11.75
N HIS A 70 -18.29 5.42 -12.93
CA HIS A 70 -19.23 6.22 -13.74
C HIS A 70 -19.53 7.61 -13.17
N GLY A 71 -19.20 8.64 -13.97
CA GLY A 71 -19.93 9.91 -14.05
C GLY A 71 -19.30 11.06 -13.31
#